data_AF-A0A2K3MVD4-F1
#
_entry.id   AF-A0A2K3MVD4-F1
#
_cell.length_a   1.000
_cell.length_b   1.000
_cell.length_c   1.000
_cell.angle_alpha   90.00
_cell.angle_beta   90.00
_cell.angle_gamma   90.00
#
_symmetry.space_group_name_H-M   'P 1'
#
loop_
_entity.id
_entity.type
_entity.pdbx_description
1 polymer ?
#
loop_
_entity_poly.entity_id
_entity_poly.type
_entity_poly.pdbx_seq_one_letter_code
_entity_poly.pdbx_strand_id
1 'polypeptide(L)'
;MGSKNSKESQRRHVVSPSSAASSSSYGSVDSSSSSWENNFGYPQSTYPYPQPQQNPYQRHNHHRATQHDYSRPNRKLDRRYSRIADDYHSLDEVTTALSHAGLESSNLIVGIDFTKSNEWTGKRSFNRKSLHHIGNGQNPYEQAIAIIGKTLSTFDEDNMIPCFGFGDASTHDQDVFSFHPDERCCNGFEEVLSKYREIVPCLRLAGPTSFAPIIEMAMTIVEKSGGQYHVLLIIADGQVTRSVDTQHGKLSSQEKKTIDAIVKASEYPLSIVLVGVGDGPWDMMREFDDNIPARAFDNFQFVNFTEIMSKKVDSNRKETEFALAALMEIPSQYKATIDHSLLGTRRGYSPDRVPLPPPQYDRSSSSNAATSFRSNSFQQSTHTYAINSNEMNSQSTPHTYASNENGKNSEPSSSGLYDNKICPICLTNGKDMAFGCGHQTCCECGDSLEFCPICRSTIDTRIKLY
;
A
#
# COMPACT_ATOMS: atom_id res chain seq x y z
N MET A 1 62.84 -25.33 -24.92
CA MET A 1 62.95 -26.18 -23.71
C MET A 1 61.56 -26.72 -23.45
N GLY A 2 61.18 -27.88 -23.98
CA GLY A 2 61.51 -29.22 -23.45
C GLY A 2 60.23 -29.81 -22.84
N SER A 3 59.40 -30.47 -23.66
CA SER A 3 59.09 -31.93 -23.57
C SER A 3 57.77 -32.18 -22.81
N LYS A 4 56.64 -32.46 -23.48
CA LYS A 4 56.16 -33.71 -24.13
C LYS A 4 55.64 -34.79 -23.17
N ASN A 5 54.37 -35.15 -23.40
CA ASN A 5 53.77 -36.51 -23.43
C ASN A 5 53.58 -37.26 -22.10
N SER A 6 52.59 -38.15 -21.92
CA SER A 6 51.42 -38.63 -22.68
C SER A 6 50.64 -39.64 -21.81
N LYS A 7 49.31 -39.66 -21.98
CA LYS A 7 48.36 -40.79 -22.16
C LYS A 7 48.39 -42.10 -21.33
N GLU A 8 47.15 -42.62 -21.20
CA GLU A 8 46.68 -44.03 -21.09
C GLU A 8 46.70 -44.69 -19.69
N SER A 9 45.81 -45.61 -19.32
CA SER A 9 44.52 -46.15 -19.84
C SER A 9 43.91 -47.04 -18.75
N GLN A 10 42.57 -47.11 -18.71
CA GLN A 10 41.71 -48.27 -18.38
C GLN A 10 42.03 -49.23 -17.20
N ARG A 11 41.03 -49.44 -16.31
CA ARG A 11 40.32 -50.74 -16.21
C ARG A 11 39.05 -50.69 -15.34
N ARG A 12 38.00 -51.33 -15.87
CA ARG A 12 36.74 -51.70 -15.21
C ARG A 12 37.00 -52.75 -14.12
N HIS A 13 36.19 -52.76 -13.06
CA HIS A 13 35.65 -53.99 -12.49
C HIS A 13 34.27 -53.78 -11.86
N VAL A 14 33.32 -54.56 -12.37
CA VAL A 14 31.97 -54.83 -11.88
C VAL A 14 32.07 -55.85 -10.75
N VAL A 15 31.42 -55.65 -9.61
CA VAL A 15 30.74 -56.71 -8.81
C VAL A 15 29.69 -56.06 -7.87
N SER A 16 28.42 -56.41 -8.05
CA SER A 16 27.45 -56.61 -6.96
C SER A 16 27.29 -58.14 -6.81
N PRO A 17 26.91 -58.73 -5.66
CA PRO A 17 25.52 -58.63 -5.18
C PRO A 17 25.26 -58.76 -3.65
N SER A 18 24.01 -58.41 -3.30
CA SER A 18 23.10 -59.08 -2.35
C SER A 18 23.25 -59.02 -0.81
N SER A 19 22.15 -58.51 -0.21
CA SER A 19 21.35 -59.05 0.91
C SER A 19 21.87 -59.03 2.35
N ALA A 20 21.16 -58.32 3.23
CA ALA A 20 20.45 -58.91 4.37
C ALA A 20 19.44 -57.92 4.96
N ALA A 21 18.17 -58.32 4.97
CA ALA A 21 17.10 -57.74 5.77
C ALA A 21 17.06 -58.43 7.13
N SER A 22 16.62 -57.73 8.17
CA SER A 22 16.16 -58.35 9.41
C SER A 22 14.95 -57.60 9.94
N SER A 23 13.80 -58.20 9.65
CA SER A 23 12.50 -58.03 10.28
C SER A 23 12.47 -58.63 11.69
N SER A 24 11.65 -58.06 12.57
CA SER A 24 11.01 -58.80 13.66
C SER A 24 9.49 -58.62 13.59
N SER A 25 8.82 -59.69 13.20
CA SER A 25 7.37 -59.92 13.31
C SER A 25 7.13 -60.90 14.45
N TYR A 26 6.01 -60.75 15.17
CA TYR A 26 5.11 -61.81 15.64
C TYR A 26 3.89 -61.09 16.24
N GLY A 27 2.63 -61.45 15.99
CA GLY A 27 2.07 -62.52 15.18
C GLY A 27 0.56 -62.28 15.01
N SER A 28 0.01 -62.80 13.92
CA SER A 28 -1.41 -62.83 13.61
C SER A 28 -2.11 -63.98 14.32
N VAL A 29 -3.39 -63.80 14.64
CA VAL A 29 -4.39 -64.87 14.64
C VAL A 29 -5.71 -64.33 14.10
N ASP A 30 -6.27 -65.10 13.17
CA ASP A 30 -7.48 -64.89 12.39
C ASP A 30 -8.78 -64.96 13.20
N SER A 31 -9.84 -64.37 12.64
CA SER A 31 -11.10 -65.05 12.27
C SER A 31 -12.41 -64.35 12.70
N SER A 32 -13.24 -64.14 11.68
CA SER A 32 -14.69 -64.35 11.63
C SER A 32 -15.69 -63.47 12.39
N SER A 33 -16.61 -62.95 11.57
CA SER A 33 -17.99 -62.51 11.79
C SER A 33 -18.81 -63.26 12.85
N SER A 34 -19.66 -62.54 13.58
CA SER A 34 -21.12 -62.80 13.63
C SER A 34 -21.88 -61.75 14.45
N SER A 35 -23.02 -61.38 13.88
CA SER A 35 -24.08 -60.49 14.36
C SER A 35 -24.91 -61.11 15.48
N TRP A 36 -25.44 -60.30 16.41
CA TRP A 36 -26.65 -60.63 17.18
C TRP A 36 -27.58 -59.39 17.25
N GLU A 37 -28.72 -59.52 16.58
CA GLU A 37 -29.92 -58.69 16.68
C GLU A 37 -30.78 -59.11 17.89
N ASN A 38 -31.69 -58.23 18.32
CA ASN A 38 -33.11 -58.50 18.59
C ASN A 38 -33.78 -57.14 18.92
N ASN A 39 -34.64 -56.51 18.12
CA ASN A 39 -35.86 -56.89 17.38
C ASN A 39 -37.15 -56.85 18.23
N PHE A 40 -38.05 -55.93 17.87
CA PHE A 40 -39.52 -55.93 17.97
C PHE A 40 -39.99 -54.77 17.04
N GLY A 41 -40.93 -54.83 16.10
CA GLY A 41 -41.89 -55.81 15.59
C GLY A 41 -42.85 -55.04 14.65
N TYR A 42 -42.99 -55.50 13.40
CA TYR A 42 -43.75 -54.99 12.22
C TYR A 42 -45.31 -55.12 12.36
N PRO A 43 -46.23 -54.76 11.39
CA PRO A 43 -46.05 -54.79 9.91
C PRO A 43 -46.83 -53.84 8.94
N GLN A 44 -46.28 -53.75 7.70
CA GLN A 44 -46.90 -53.77 6.34
C GLN A 44 -47.98 -52.74 5.91
N SER A 45 -48.18 -52.32 4.64
CA SER A 45 -47.50 -52.26 3.32
C SER A 45 -48.58 -51.86 2.28
N THR A 46 -48.28 -51.09 1.20
CA THR A 46 -48.65 -51.31 -0.24
C THR A 46 -48.66 -50.03 -1.10
N TYR A 47 -48.02 -50.13 -2.28
CA TYR A 47 -47.97 -49.24 -3.48
C TYR A 47 -49.36 -48.97 -4.13
N PRO A 48 -49.58 -48.17 -5.24
CA PRO A 48 -48.67 -47.65 -6.29
C PRO A 48 -48.92 -46.21 -6.88
N TYR A 49 -48.03 -45.77 -7.79
CA TYR A 49 -48.13 -44.58 -8.67
C TYR A 49 -49.17 -44.74 -9.80
N PRO A 50 -49.75 -43.64 -10.32
CA PRO A 50 -49.66 -43.36 -11.77
C PRO A 50 -49.54 -41.86 -12.19
N GLN A 51 -48.97 -41.61 -13.38
CA GLN A 51 -48.92 -40.32 -14.10
C GLN A 51 -50.21 -40.06 -14.97
N PRO A 52 -50.24 -39.12 -15.94
CA PRO A 52 -50.81 -37.77 -15.86
C PRO A 52 -52.02 -37.53 -16.83
N GLN A 53 -52.85 -36.51 -16.61
CA GLN A 53 -53.88 -36.10 -17.59
C GLN A 53 -54.01 -34.58 -17.75
N GLN A 54 -54.21 -34.17 -19.01
CA GLN A 54 -54.25 -32.80 -19.54
C GLN A 54 -55.65 -32.14 -19.46
N ASN A 55 -55.67 -30.84 -19.09
CA ASN A 55 -56.49 -29.66 -19.50
C ASN A 55 -57.99 -29.79 -19.85
N PRO A 56 -58.88 -28.80 -19.47
CA PRO A 56 -58.86 -27.47 -20.11
C PRO A 56 -59.37 -26.23 -19.29
N TYR A 57 -58.85 -25.05 -19.69
CA TYR A 57 -59.36 -23.66 -19.56
C TYR A 57 -60.25 -23.21 -18.38
N GLN A 58 -59.76 -22.22 -17.62
CA GLN A 58 -60.53 -20.99 -17.32
C GLN A 58 -59.61 -19.80 -16.99
N ARG A 59 -59.82 -18.71 -17.73
CA ARG A 59 -59.20 -17.37 -17.56
C ARG A 59 -59.55 -16.80 -16.19
N HIS A 60 -58.60 -16.12 -15.54
CA HIS A 60 -58.79 -14.77 -14.96
C HIS A 60 -57.43 -14.05 -14.88
N ASN A 61 -57.38 -12.83 -15.41
CA ASN A 61 -56.25 -11.91 -15.37
C ASN A 61 -56.01 -11.39 -13.95
N HIS A 62 -54.75 -11.27 -13.51
CA HIS A 62 -54.26 -10.07 -12.82
C HIS A 62 -52.71 -10.00 -12.82
N HIS A 63 -52.22 -8.96 -13.52
CA HIS A 63 -51.01 -8.16 -13.33
C HIS A 63 -49.72 -8.76 -12.73
N ARG A 64 -48.82 -9.13 -13.66
CA ARG A 64 -47.38 -8.82 -13.76
C ARG A 64 -46.71 -8.09 -12.57
N ALA A 65 -45.83 -8.80 -11.87
CA ALA A 65 -44.60 -8.25 -11.30
C ALA A 65 -43.42 -8.98 -11.96
N THR A 66 -42.73 -8.31 -12.88
CA THR A 66 -41.50 -8.82 -13.50
C THR A 66 -40.38 -8.76 -12.48
N GLN A 67 -39.89 -9.93 -12.06
CA GLN A 67 -38.58 -10.06 -11.42
C GLN A 67 -37.52 -9.51 -12.37
N HIS A 68 -36.85 -8.43 -11.96
CA HIS A 68 -35.64 -7.96 -12.63
C HIS A 68 -34.52 -8.97 -12.34
N ASP A 69 -34.23 -9.79 -13.34
CA ASP A 69 -33.04 -10.61 -13.41
C ASP A 69 -31.81 -9.69 -13.48
N TYR A 70 -31.00 -9.66 -12.42
CA TYR A 70 -29.71 -8.97 -12.39
C TYR A 70 -28.66 -9.78 -13.16
N SER A 71 -28.92 -10.00 -14.45
CA SER A 71 -27.90 -10.47 -15.37
C SER A 71 -27.01 -9.30 -15.75
N ARG A 72 -25.95 -9.06 -14.95
CA ARG A 72 -24.85 -8.13 -15.28
C ARG A 72 -24.33 -8.52 -16.67
N PRO A 73 -24.26 -7.59 -17.66
CA PRO A 73 -23.74 -7.94 -18.97
C PRO A 73 -22.29 -8.37 -18.80
N ASN A 74 -21.97 -9.61 -19.18
CA ASN A 74 -20.61 -10.10 -19.23
C ASN A 74 -19.91 -9.37 -20.40
N ARG A 75 -19.45 -8.14 -20.15
CA ARG A 75 -18.65 -7.36 -21.09
C ARG A 75 -17.36 -8.15 -21.31
N LYS A 76 -17.31 -8.92 -22.40
CA LYS A 76 -16.06 -9.54 -22.84
C LYS A 76 -15.07 -8.41 -23.08
N LEU A 77 -14.01 -8.39 -22.29
CA LEU A 77 -12.85 -7.55 -22.53
C LEU A 77 -12.43 -7.67 -23.99
N ASP A 78 -12.21 -6.52 -24.65
CA ASP A 78 -11.50 -6.55 -25.93
C ASP A 78 -10.11 -7.11 -25.64
N ARG A 79 -9.78 -8.24 -26.26
CA ARG A 79 -8.48 -8.93 -26.08
C ARG A 79 -7.29 -8.00 -26.34
N ARG A 80 -7.49 -6.91 -27.08
CA ARG A 80 -6.46 -5.91 -27.37
C ARG A 80 -6.00 -5.12 -26.16
N TYR A 81 -6.85 -4.95 -25.14
CA TYR A 81 -6.57 -4.12 -23.97
C TYR A 81 -6.65 -4.90 -22.66
N SER A 82 -6.66 -6.24 -22.71
CA SER A 82 -6.67 -7.07 -21.50
C SER A 82 -5.30 -7.13 -20.80
N ARG A 83 -4.24 -7.07 -21.60
CA ARG A 83 -2.84 -7.05 -21.22
C ARG A 83 -2.07 -6.27 -22.27
N ILE A 84 -1.35 -5.23 -21.89
CA ILE A 84 -0.52 -4.46 -22.81
C ILE A 84 0.91 -5.06 -22.80
N ALA A 85 1.58 -5.05 -23.95
CA ALA A 85 2.92 -5.59 -24.08
C ALA A 85 3.98 -4.48 -24.10
N ASP A 86 5.21 -4.83 -23.74
CA ASP A 86 6.37 -3.94 -23.80
C ASP A 86 6.80 -3.71 -25.26
N ASP A 87 6.12 -2.79 -25.95
CA ASP A 87 6.27 -2.57 -27.39
C ASP A 87 7.30 -1.47 -27.75
N TYR A 88 7.86 -0.76 -26.77
CA TYR A 88 8.77 0.38 -27.01
C TYR A 88 10.20 0.12 -26.55
N HIS A 89 11.17 0.70 -27.28
CA HIS A 89 12.60 0.54 -27.03
C HIS A 89 13.32 1.86 -26.74
N SER A 90 12.63 3.00 -26.85
CA SER A 90 13.17 4.32 -26.51
C SER A 90 12.09 5.31 -26.09
N LEU A 91 12.48 6.36 -25.37
CA LEU A 91 11.58 7.47 -25.02
C LEU A 91 11.03 8.20 -26.25
N ASP A 92 11.80 8.28 -27.34
CA ASP A 92 11.36 8.92 -28.58
C ASP A 92 10.22 8.13 -29.23
N GLU A 93 10.28 6.80 -29.22
CA GLU A 93 9.21 5.94 -29.73
C GLU A 93 7.93 6.09 -28.90
N VAL A 94 8.05 6.11 -27.56
CA VAL A 94 6.92 6.38 -26.65
C VAL A 94 6.32 7.76 -26.92
N THR A 95 7.16 8.80 -26.98
CA THR A 95 6.72 10.19 -27.23
C THR A 95 6.01 10.30 -28.58
N THR A 96 6.55 9.65 -29.60
CA THR A 96 5.95 9.57 -30.93
C THR A 96 4.61 8.84 -30.89
N ALA A 97 4.50 7.75 -30.13
CA ALA A 97 3.27 7.01 -29.97
C ALA A 97 2.19 7.79 -29.21
N LEU A 98 2.57 8.51 -28.14
CA LEU A 98 1.67 9.42 -27.41
C LEU A 98 1.15 10.52 -28.33
N SER A 99 2.05 11.17 -29.08
CA SER A 99 1.69 12.20 -30.07
C SER A 99 0.77 11.65 -31.16
N HIS A 100 1.07 10.48 -31.73
CA HIS A 100 0.22 9.82 -32.73
C HIS A 100 -1.14 9.38 -32.18
N ALA A 101 -1.22 9.02 -30.90
CA ALA A 101 -2.48 8.70 -30.24
C ALA A 101 -3.34 9.96 -30.00
N GLY A 102 -2.76 11.16 -30.15
CA GLY A 102 -3.43 12.44 -29.94
C GLY A 102 -3.30 12.97 -28.50
N LEU A 103 -2.38 12.41 -27.70
CA LEU A 103 -2.09 12.96 -26.38
C LEU A 103 -1.20 14.19 -26.54
N GLU A 104 -1.81 15.38 -26.53
CA GLU A 104 -1.10 16.66 -26.57
C GLU A 104 -0.62 17.08 -25.18
N SER A 105 -1.37 16.73 -24.14
CA SER A 105 -1.07 16.99 -22.73
C SER A 105 -1.74 15.94 -21.84
N SER A 106 -1.17 15.70 -20.67
CA SER A 106 -1.73 14.86 -19.61
C SER A 106 -1.68 15.62 -18.28
N ASN A 107 -2.41 15.12 -17.28
CA ASN A 107 -2.35 15.66 -15.92
C ASN A 107 -1.76 14.59 -15.00
N LEU A 108 -0.80 14.98 -14.16
CA LEU A 108 -0.16 14.06 -13.23
C LEU A 108 -0.74 14.16 -11.83
N ILE A 109 -0.89 13.02 -11.15
CA ILE A 109 -1.24 12.94 -9.72
C ILE A 109 -0.15 12.11 -9.03
N VAL A 110 0.33 12.55 -7.87
CA VAL A 110 1.35 11.82 -7.11
C VAL A 110 0.80 11.33 -5.78
N GLY A 111 0.96 10.03 -5.51
CA GLY A 111 0.68 9.38 -4.24
C GLY A 111 1.95 8.78 -3.64
N ILE A 112 2.26 9.12 -2.38
CA ILE A 112 3.43 8.62 -1.67
C ILE A 112 3.02 7.77 -0.49
N ASP A 113 3.51 6.53 -0.48
CA ASP A 113 3.38 5.59 0.63
C ASP A 113 4.23 6.04 1.82
N PHE A 114 3.59 6.25 2.99
CA PHE A 114 4.21 6.56 4.27
C PHE A 114 3.92 5.49 5.33
N THR A 115 3.76 4.24 4.90
CA THR A 115 3.60 3.10 5.81
C THR A 115 4.92 2.72 6.47
N LYS A 116 4.82 2.04 7.60
CA LYS A 116 5.94 1.68 8.46
C LYS A 116 6.88 0.66 7.83
N SER A 117 6.44 -0.09 6.82
CA SER A 117 7.30 -1.07 6.13
C SER A 117 8.55 -0.46 5.53
N ASN A 118 8.47 0.80 5.15
CA ASN A 118 9.59 1.62 4.72
C ASN A 118 10.76 1.67 5.73
N GLU A 119 10.56 1.37 7.01
CA GLU A 119 11.65 1.27 8.01
C GLU A 119 12.58 0.07 7.76
N TRP A 120 12.07 -1.02 7.16
CA TRP A 120 12.82 -2.27 6.98
C TRP A 120 12.99 -2.72 5.54
N THR A 121 12.17 -2.23 4.59
CA THR A 121 12.29 -2.58 3.17
C THR A 121 13.49 -1.93 2.45
N GLY A 122 14.29 -1.12 3.16
CA GLY A 122 15.62 -0.66 2.73
C GLY A 122 16.79 -1.53 3.21
N LYS A 123 16.53 -2.73 3.75
CA LYS A 123 17.56 -3.59 4.38
C LYS A 123 18.72 -3.93 3.43
N ARG A 124 18.42 -4.29 2.19
CA ARG A 124 19.42 -4.65 1.17
C ARG A 124 19.71 -3.50 0.22
N SER A 125 18.66 -2.87 -0.30
CA SER A 125 18.70 -1.81 -1.32
C SER A 125 19.20 -0.46 -0.80
N PHE A 126 19.01 -0.20 0.49
CA PHE A 126 19.31 1.11 1.09
C PHE A 126 20.08 1.03 2.41
N ASN A 127 21.02 0.08 2.49
CA ASN A 127 22.00 -0.03 3.57
C ASN A 127 21.36 -0.07 4.98
N ARG A 128 20.23 -0.78 5.13
CA ARG A 128 19.49 -0.90 6.40
C ARG A 128 18.94 0.42 6.94
N LYS A 129 18.84 1.44 6.10
CA LYS A 129 18.14 2.68 6.42
C LYS A 129 16.69 2.56 6.00
N SER A 130 15.84 3.35 6.66
CA SER A 130 14.48 3.57 6.17
C SER A 130 14.52 4.16 4.77
N LEU A 131 13.60 3.75 3.89
CA LEU A 131 13.45 4.30 2.55
C LEU A 131 13.05 5.79 2.56
N HIS A 132 12.53 6.31 3.68
CA HIS A 132 12.26 7.74 3.90
C HIS A 132 13.38 8.47 4.64
N HIS A 133 14.54 7.85 4.88
CA HIS A 133 15.61 8.53 5.62
C HIS A 133 16.06 9.80 4.91
N ILE A 134 15.86 10.95 5.54
CA ILE A 134 16.31 12.26 5.06
C ILE A 134 17.76 12.47 5.51
N GLY A 135 18.66 12.65 4.54
CA GLY A 135 20.08 12.90 4.78
C GLY A 135 20.73 13.72 3.67
N ASN A 136 22.06 13.60 3.56
CA ASN A 136 22.86 14.33 2.57
C ASN A 136 22.67 13.83 1.12
N GLY A 137 22.23 12.59 0.95
CA GLY A 137 21.92 12.01 -0.36
C GLY A 137 20.42 11.73 -0.50
N GLN A 138 19.97 11.55 -1.74
CA GLN A 138 18.59 11.22 -2.04
C GLN A 138 18.26 9.78 -1.63
N ASN A 139 17.19 9.60 -0.87
CA ASN A 139 16.60 8.28 -0.67
C ASN A 139 15.83 7.79 -1.92
N PRO A 140 15.41 6.52 -1.99
CA PRO A 140 14.77 5.98 -3.19
C PRO A 140 13.50 6.72 -3.64
N TYR A 141 12.69 7.26 -2.71
CA TYR A 141 11.55 8.10 -3.06
C TYR A 141 12.00 9.41 -3.71
N GLU A 142 13.00 10.10 -3.13
CA GLU A 142 13.54 11.34 -3.71
C GLU A 142 14.14 11.12 -5.10
N GLN A 143 14.82 9.99 -5.31
CA GLN A 143 15.36 9.64 -6.63
C GLN A 143 14.25 9.39 -7.64
N ALA A 144 13.21 8.63 -7.26
CA ALA A 144 12.05 8.38 -8.12
C ALA A 144 11.34 9.70 -8.50
N ILE A 145 10.99 10.54 -7.52
CA ILE A 145 10.36 11.86 -7.74
C ILE A 145 11.21 12.71 -8.69
N ALA A 146 12.53 12.77 -8.47
CA ALA A 146 13.42 13.58 -9.30
C ALA A 146 13.51 13.07 -10.75
N ILE A 147 13.59 11.76 -10.97
CA ILE A 147 13.72 11.20 -12.32
C ILE A 147 12.38 11.27 -13.07
N ILE A 148 11.27 10.97 -12.40
CA ILE A 148 9.93 11.16 -12.95
C ILE A 148 9.73 12.63 -13.33
N GLY A 149 10.12 13.56 -12.45
CA GLY A 149 10.00 14.98 -12.72
C GLY A 149 10.78 15.46 -13.95
N LYS A 150 11.94 14.87 -14.24
CA LYS A 150 12.68 15.20 -15.47
C LYS A 150 12.03 14.65 -16.74
N THR A 151 11.25 13.58 -16.63
CA THR A 151 10.81 12.78 -17.78
C THR A 151 9.33 13.02 -18.10
N LEU A 152 8.47 13.02 -17.09
CA LEU A 152 7.03 13.20 -17.23
C LEU A 152 6.57 14.66 -17.20
N SER A 153 7.37 15.61 -16.68
CA SER A 153 6.99 17.04 -16.67
C SER A 153 6.77 17.62 -18.06
N THR A 154 7.41 17.05 -19.09
CA THR A 154 7.21 17.48 -20.48
C THR A 154 5.81 17.15 -21.01
N PHE A 155 5.08 16.26 -20.35
CA PHE A 155 3.74 15.83 -20.71
C PHE A 155 2.65 16.39 -19.78
N ASP A 156 3.03 17.16 -18.75
CA ASP A 156 2.07 17.76 -17.83
C ASP A 156 1.59 19.12 -18.36
N GLU A 157 0.29 19.34 -18.45
CA GLU A 157 -0.29 20.50 -19.15
C GLU A 157 0.02 21.85 -18.48
N ASP A 158 -0.10 21.90 -17.16
CA ASP A 158 -0.06 23.14 -16.37
C ASP A 158 1.05 23.16 -15.31
N ASN A 159 1.81 22.07 -15.18
CA ASN A 159 2.82 21.86 -14.15
C ASN A 159 2.24 21.89 -12.72
N MET A 160 0.92 21.67 -12.56
CA MET A 160 0.23 21.68 -11.28
C MET A 160 -0.08 20.24 -10.85
N ILE A 161 0.66 19.74 -9.87
CA ILE A 161 0.64 18.33 -9.48
C ILE A 161 -0.08 18.16 -8.14
N PRO A 162 -1.32 17.63 -8.10
CA PRO A 162 -1.93 17.13 -6.88
C PRO A 162 -1.04 16.07 -6.22
N CYS A 163 -0.62 16.32 -4.97
CA CYS A 163 0.29 15.45 -4.24
C CYS A 163 -0.30 15.03 -2.90
N PHE A 164 -0.29 13.70 -2.67
CA PHE A 164 -0.91 13.10 -1.51
C PHE A 164 0.01 12.09 -0.82
N GLY A 165 -0.12 11.97 0.49
CA GLY A 165 0.46 10.90 1.29
C GLY A 165 -0.61 9.96 1.84
N PHE A 166 -0.26 8.70 2.09
CA PHE A 166 -1.14 7.71 2.71
C PHE A 166 -0.36 6.71 3.57
N GLY A 167 -1.02 6.03 4.51
CA GLY A 167 -0.40 4.98 5.33
C GLY A 167 0.34 5.45 6.58
N ASP A 168 0.39 6.76 6.82
CA ASP A 168 0.87 7.32 8.09
C ASP A 168 -0.20 7.12 9.19
N ALA A 169 0.13 7.45 10.44
CA ALA A 169 -0.79 7.25 11.56
C ALA A 169 -2.03 8.16 11.55
N SER A 170 -2.15 9.10 10.62
CA SER A 170 -3.33 9.96 10.45
C SER A 170 -4.30 9.36 9.45
N THR A 171 -3.79 8.62 8.47
CA THR A 171 -4.55 8.08 7.33
C THR A 171 -4.80 6.58 7.40
N HIS A 172 -3.87 5.82 7.99
CA HIS A 172 -3.86 4.35 7.97
C HIS A 172 -4.14 3.82 6.54
N ASP A 173 -5.00 2.81 6.40
CA ASP A 173 -5.48 2.28 5.11
C ASP A 173 -6.84 2.85 4.68
N GLN A 174 -7.30 3.95 5.29
CA GLN A 174 -8.63 4.51 5.04
C GLN A 174 -8.63 5.80 4.22
N ASP A 175 -7.64 6.67 4.43
CA ASP A 175 -7.63 8.02 3.87
C ASP A 175 -6.29 8.38 3.17
N VAL A 176 -6.26 9.57 2.58
CA VAL A 176 -5.04 10.23 2.11
C VAL A 176 -4.97 11.63 2.72
N PHE A 177 -3.77 12.19 2.85
CA PHE A 177 -3.58 13.60 3.20
C PHE A 177 -2.96 14.37 2.04
N SER A 178 -3.36 15.63 1.86
CA SER A 178 -2.77 16.55 0.88
C SER A 178 -1.41 17.06 1.38
N PHE A 179 -0.46 17.29 0.48
CA PHE A 179 0.84 17.91 0.82
C PHE A 179 0.70 19.39 1.23
N HIS A 180 -0.41 20.03 0.84
CA HIS A 180 -0.74 21.40 1.21
C HIS A 180 -2.03 21.47 2.03
N PRO A 181 -2.07 22.24 3.14
CA PRO A 181 -3.25 22.38 3.99
C PRO A 181 -4.47 22.99 3.28
N ASP A 182 -4.25 23.83 2.28
CA ASP A 182 -5.26 24.48 1.45
C ASP A 182 -5.61 23.66 0.19
N GLU A 183 -5.18 22.40 0.12
CA GLU A 183 -5.43 21.46 -0.98
C GLU A 183 -4.89 21.94 -2.34
N ARG A 184 -4.00 22.95 -2.36
CA ARG A 184 -3.38 23.40 -3.61
C ARG A 184 -2.43 22.33 -4.16
N CYS A 185 -2.35 22.27 -5.49
CA CYS A 185 -1.34 21.46 -6.17
C CYS A 185 0.07 22.02 -5.94
N CYS A 186 1.07 21.13 -6.05
CA CYS A 186 2.47 21.53 -6.11
C CYS A 186 2.78 22.09 -7.51
N ASN A 187 3.58 23.15 -7.58
CA ASN A 187 4.10 23.71 -8.83
C ASN A 187 5.38 22.96 -9.23
N GLY A 188 5.21 21.93 -10.06
CA GLY A 188 6.27 21.07 -10.57
C GLY A 188 6.84 20.11 -9.53
N PHE A 189 7.63 19.15 -10.03
CA PHE A 189 8.26 18.11 -9.20
C PHE A 189 9.33 18.66 -8.24
N GLU A 190 9.86 19.85 -8.51
CA GLU A 190 10.73 20.58 -7.58
C GLU A 190 10.00 20.91 -6.27
N GLU A 191 8.74 21.38 -6.35
CA GLU A 191 7.93 21.63 -5.16
C GLU A 191 7.49 20.32 -4.50
N VAL A 192 7.15 19.28 -5.28
CA VAL A 192 6.86 17.94 -4.74
C VAL A 192 8.01 17.42 -3.88
N LEU A 193 9.24 17.49 -4.40
CA LEU A 193 10.44 17.04 -3.70
C LEU A 193 10.71 17.88 -2.44
N SER A 194 10.55 19.20 -2.53
CA SER A 194 10.70 20.13 -1.40
C SER A 194 9.71 19.81 -0.27
N LYS A 195 8.42 19.69 -0.61
CA LYS A 195 7.35 19.37 0.35
C LYS A 195 7.50 17.97 0.94
N TYR A 196 7.91 16.98 0.14
CA TYR A 196 8.23 15.64 0.63
C TYR A 196 9.30 15.71 1.75
N ARG A 197 10.40 16.44 1.53
CA ARG A 197 11.47 16.60 2.53
C ARG A 197 11.02 17.35 3.79
N GLU A 198 10.07 18.27 3.67
CA GLU A 198 9.48 19.01 4.78
C GLU A 198 8.55 18.13 5.64
N ILE A 199 7.72 17.32 4.99
CA ILE A 199 6.66 16.54 5.65
C ILE A 199 7.23 15.28 6.31
N VAL A 200 8.14 14.55 5.64
CA VAL A 200 8.67 13.26 6.12
C VAL A 200 9.15 13.27 7.58
N PRO A 201 9.96 14.24 8.04
CA PRO A 201 10.43 14.27 9.43
C PRO A 201 9.32 14.47 10.47
N CYS A 202 8.17 14.98 10.04
CA CYS A 202 7.02 15.23 10.89
C CYS A 202 6.09 14.02 10.95
N LEU A 203 6.17 13.05 10.03
CA LEU A 203 5.24 11.92 9.97
C LEU A 203 5.53 10.84 11.00
N ARG A 204 4.47 10.16 11.44
CA ARG A 204 4.55 8.88 12.13
C ARG A 204 4.12 7.76 11.18
N LEU A 205 5.07 7.02 10.63
CA LEU A 205 4.80 5.91 9.72
C LEU A 205 3.95 4.83 10.42
N ALA A 206 2.93 4.31 9.73
CA ALA A 206 1.97 3.36 10.32
C ALA A 206 1.52 2.28 9.31
N GLY A 207 0.22 2.06 9.17
CA GLY A 207 -0.38 1.04 8.32
C GLY A 207 -1.81 0.77 8.81
N PRO A 208 -2.52 -0.24 8.27
CA PRO A 208 -2.15 -1.12 7.16
C PRO A 208 -1.89 -0.40 5.83
N THR A 209 -1.41 -1.13 4.83
CA THR A 209 -1.11 -0.62 3.48
C THR A 209 -2.23 -1.02 2.52
N SER A 210 -2.90 -0.04 1.92
CA SER A 210 -3.85 -0.21 0.81
C SER A 210 -3.72 0.96 -0.16
N PHE A 211 -3.80 0.70 -1.47
CA PHE A 211 -3.80 1.77 -2.48
C PHE A 211 -5.22 2.27 -2.82
N ALA A 212 -6.26 1.66 -2.24
CA ALA A 212 -7.63 2.07 -2.51
C ALA A 212 -7.88 3.56 -2.21
N PRO A 213 -7.41 4.15 -1.08
CA PRO A 213 -7.67 5.57 -0.81
C PRO A 213 -7.07 6.52 -1.85
N ILE A 214 -5.85 6.23 -2.33
CA ILE A 214 -5.17 7.08 -3.31
C ILE A 214 -5.74 6.91 -4.72
N ILE A 215 -6.11 5.69 -5.11
CA ILE A 215 -6.79 5.43 -6.39
C ILE A 215 -8.18 6.10 -6.40
N GLU A 216 -8.91 6.02 -5.29
CA GLU A 216 -10.20 6.69 -5.16
C GLU A 216 -10.09 8.21 -5.17
N MET A 217 -9.04 8.78 -4.56
CA MET A 217 -8.74 10.21 -4.68
C MET A 217 -8.50 10.60 -6.15
N ALA A 218 -7.71 9.82 -6.88
CA ALA A 218 -7.45 10.08 -8.30
C ALA A 218 -8.73 10.00 -9.15
N MET A 219 -9.61 9.03 -8.90
CA MET A 219 -10.93 8.98 -9.56
C MET A 219 -11.76 10.24 -9.29
N THR A 220 -11.74 10.76 -8.05
CA THR A 220 -12.42 12.02 -7.71
C THR A 220 -11.83 13.22 -8.45
N ILE A 221 -10.51 13.29 -8.62
CA ILE A 221 -9.85 14.37 -9.39
C ILE A 221 -10.25 14.30 -10.87
N VAL A 222 -10.21 13.10 -11.47
CA VAL A 222 -10.62 12.87 -12.86
C VAL A 222 -12.09 13.25 -13.09
N GLU A 223 -12.99 12.94 -12.14
CA GLU A 223 -14.38 13.35 -12.24
C GLU A 223 -14.53 14.89 -12.18
N LYS A 224 -13.83 15.54 -11.23
CA LYS A 224 -13.87 17.00 -11.03
C LYS A 224 -13.35 17.76 -12.26
N SER A 225 -12.29 17.26 -12.91
CA SER A 225 -11.75 17.82 -14.15
C SER A 225 -12.65 17.63 -15.38
N GLY A 226 -13.78 16.91 -15.25
CA GLY A 226 -14.69 16.66 -16.37
C GLY A 226 -14.30 15.47 -17.23
N GLY A 227 -13.51 14.53 -16.69
CA GLY A 227 -13.02 13.36 -17.42
C GLY A 227 -11.79 13.66 -18.28
N GLN A 228 -10.94 14.61 -17.87
CA GLN A 228 -9.63 14.78 -18.50
C GLN A 228 -8.74 13.57 -18.18
N TYR A 229 -7.82 13.25 -19.08
CA TYR A 229 -6.89 12.15 -18.88
C TYR A 229 -5.88 12.46 -17.77
N HIS A 230 -5.70 11.52 -16.85
CA HIS A 230 -4.73 11.63 -15.76
C HIS A 230 -3.86 10.38 -15.67
N VAL A 231 -2.61 10.57 -15.23
CA VAL A 231 -1.71 9.50 -14.81
C VAL A 231 -1.47 9.63 -13.30
N LEU A 232 -1.89 8.63 -12.54
CA LEU A 232 -1.60 8.50 -11.12
C LEU A 232 -0.27 7.77 -10.93
N LEU A 233 0.71 8.45 -10.36
CA LEU A 233 2.01 7.92 -9.97
C LEU A 233 1.96 7.54 -8.49
N ILE A 234 2.01 6.25 -8.18
CA ILE A 234 2.12 5.76 -6.80
C ILE A 234 3.57 5.35 -6.56
N ILE A 235 4.25 5.96 -5.60
CA ILE A 235 5.60 5.53 -5.18
C ILE A 235 5.43 4.77 -3.87
N ALA A 236 5.82 3.50 -3.85
CA ALA A 236 5.58 2.61 -2.70
C ALA A 236 6.62 1.49 -2.58
N ASP A 237 6.68 0.87 -1.41
CA ASP A 237 7.58 -0.27 -1.13
C ASP A 237 6.98 -1.66 -1.43
N GLY A 238 5.75 -1.67 -1.95
CA GLY A 238 5.04 -2.85 -2.42
C GLY A 238 4.42 -3.74 -1.33
N GLN A 239 4.46 -3.33 -0.05
CA GLN A 239 3.98 -4.14 1.06
C GLN A 239 2.48 -3.95 1.35
N VAL A 240 1.60 -4.22 0.38
CA VAL A 240 0.15 -4.27 0.65
C VAL A 240 -0.14 -5.31 1.73
N THR A 241 -0.86 -4.91 2.78
CA THR A 241 -0.98 -5.74 3.99
C THR A 241 -1.71 -7.05 3.71
N ARG A 242 -1.07 -8.17 4.04
CA ARG A 242 -1.68 -9.50 4.06
C ARG A 242 -2.15 -9.84 5.48
N SER A 243 -3.35 -10.39 5.63
CA SER A 243 -3.80 -10.86 6.94
C SER A 243 -3.12 -12.19 7.28
N VAL A 244 -2.83 -12.42 8.55
CA VAL A 244 -2.32 -13.72 9.04
C VAL A 244 -3.41 -14.81 9.02
N ASP A 245 -4.69 -14.40 9.02
CA ASP A 245 -5.85 -15.31 8.98
C ASP A 245 -6.26 -15.67 7.54
N THR A 246 -5.63 -15.06 6.54
CA THR A 246 -5.90 -15.39 5.13
C THR A 246 -5.29 -16.74 4.79
N GLN A 247 -6.15 -17.75 4.62
CA GLN A 247 -5.76 -19.05 4.07
C GLN A 247 -4.98 -18.87 2.76
N HIS A 248 -4.02 -19.75 2.48
CA HIS A 248 -3.24 -19.73 1.24
C HIS A 248 -4.17 -19.58 0.02
N GLY A 249 -3.93 -18.53 -0.78
CA GLY A 249 -4.69 -18.21 -1.99
C GLY A 249 -5.92 -17.30 -1.80
N LYS A 250 -6.20 -16.81 -0.58
CA LYS A 250 -7.22 -15.77 -0.36
C LYS A 250 -6.57 -14.40 -0.14
N LEU A 251 -7.21 -13.39 -0.74
CA LEU A 251 -6.81 -11.98 -0.62
C LEU A 251 -7.23 -11.41 0.75
N SER A 252 -6.39 -10.56 1.32
CA SER A 252 -6.71 -9.75 2.50
C SER A 252 -7.77 -8.69 2.17
N SER A 253 -8.31 -8.03 3.20
CA SER A 253 -9.20 -6.88 3.00
C SER A 253 -8.54 -5.75 2.21
N GLN A 254 -7.25 -5.48 2.46
CA GLN A 254 -6.50 -4.41 1.82
C GLN A 254 -6.19 -4.74 0.36
N GLU A 255 -5.80 -5.99 0.09
CA GLU A 255 -5.58 -6.49 -1.28
C GLU A 255 -6.88 -6.41 -2.08
N LYS A 256 -7.99 -6.90 -1.51
CA LYS A 256 -9.30 -6.86 -2.17
C LYS A 256 -9.76 -5.43 -2.46
N LYS A 257 -9.70 -4.52 -1.47
CA LYS A 257 -10.04 -3.11 -1.67
C LYS A 257 -9.18 -2.46 -2.76
N THR A 258 -7.89 -2.79 -2.80
CA THR A 258 -6.98 -2.27 -3.83
C THR A 258 -7.37 -2.77 -5.23
N ILE A 259 -7.65 -4.06 -5.39
CA ILE A 259 -8.11 -4.62 -6.67
C ILE A 259 -9.46 -4.02 -7.08
N ASP A 260 -10.41 -3.92 -6.15
CA ASP A 260 -11.73 -3.33 -6.41
C ASP A 260 -11.59 -1.86 -6.86
N ALA A 261 -10.67 -1.10 -6.26
CA ALA A 261 -10.36 0.27 -6.67
C ALA A 261 -9.71 0.35 -8.05
N ILE A 262 -8.77 -0.54 -8.40
CA ILE A 262 -8.15 -0.61 -9.74
C ILE A 262 -9.21 -0.93 -10.80
N VAL A 263 -10.07 -1.91 -10.53
CA VAL A 263 -11.19 -2.28 -11.42
C VAL A 263 -12.12 -1.10 -11.62
N LYS A 264 -12.52 -0.41 -10.55
CA LYS A 264 -13.38 0.78 -10.66
C LYS A 264 -12.67 1.92 -11.42
N ALA A 265 -11.38 2.13 -11.19
CA ALA A 265 -10.58 3.13 -11.87
C ALA A 265 -10.50 2.91 -13.39
N SER A 266 -10.59 1.67 -13.87
CA SER A 266 -10.64 1.38 -15.31
C SER A 266 -11.91 1.88 -16.02
N GLU A 267 -12.90 2.36 -15.26
CA GLU A 267 -14.07 3.05 -15.83
C GLU A 267 -13.81 4.55 -16.07
N TYR A 268 -12.64 5.06 -15.68
CA TYR A 268 -12.22 6.46 -15.82
C TYR A 268 -11.08 6.60 -16.82
N PRO A 269 -10.86 7.78 -17.43
CA PRO A 269 -9.66 8.07 -18.22
C PRO A 269 -8.44 8.26 -17.31
N LEU A 270 -8.08 7.19 -16.60
CA LEU A 270 -7.05 7.16 -15.56
C LEU A 270 -6.12 5.99 -15.77
N SER A 271 -4.83 6.29 -15.93
CA SER A 271 -3.73 5.33 -15.88
C SER A 271 -3.06 5.35 -14.52
N ILE A 272 -2.62 4.21 -14.04
CA ILE A 272 -1.94 4.06 -12.74
C ILE A 272 -0.54 3.49 -13.01
N VAL A 273 0.49 4.16 -12.55
CA VAL A 273 1.87 3.70 -12.60
C VAL A 273 2.39 3.54 -11.17
N LEU A 274 2.66 2.31 -10.77
CA LEU A 274 3.24 1.99 -9.47
C LEU A 274 4.77 1.86 -9.59
N VAL A 275 5.47 2.78 -8.94
CA VAL A 275 6.92 2.82 -8.86
C VAL A 275 7.39 2.14 -7.57
N GLY A 276 7.90 0.92 -7.72
CA GLY A 276 8.38 0.08 -6.63
C GLY A 276 9.79 0.43 -6.13
N VAL A 277 9.88 1.00 -4.93
CA VAL A 277 11.15 1.33 -4.26
C VAL A 277 11.45 0.33 -3.12
N GLY A 278 12.73 0.04 -2.89
CA GLY A 278 13.15 -0.89 -1.84
C GLY A 278 13.22 -2.36 -2.26
N ASP A 279 13.23 -3.23 -1.27
CA ASP A 279 13.61 -4.65 -1.38
C ASP A 279 12.50 -5.57 -1.93
N GLY A 280 11.26 -5.09 -2.07
CA GLY A 280 10.08 -5.92 -2.32
C GLY A 280 9.72 -6.82 -1.13
N PRO A 281 9.04 -7.97 -1.34
CA PRO A 281 8.79 -8.63 -2.62
C PRO A 281 7.77 -7.92 -3.52
N TRP A 282 7.83 -8.20 -4.83
CA TRP A 282 7.04 -7.52 -5.87
C TRP A 282 6.03 -8.44 -6.57
N ASP A 283 5.82 -9.67 -6.09
CA ASP A 283 4.98 -10.68 -6.75
C ASP A 283 3.54 -10.20 -6.94
N MET A 284 2.96 -9.60 -5.90
CA MET A 284 1.60 -9.06 -5.96
C MET A 284 1.48 -7.88 -6.93
N MET A 285 2.51 -7.04 -7.02
CA MET A 285 2.48 -5.88 -7.92
C MET A 285 2.52 -6.31 -9.38
N ARG A 286 3.28 -7.38 -9.69
CA ARG A 286 3.22 -8.06 -11.00
C ARG A 286 1.87 -8.73 -11.28
N GLU A 287 1.20 -9.23 -10.25
CA GLU A 287 -0.15 -9.80 -10.39
C GLU A 287 -1.17 -8.71 -10.76
N PHE A 288 -1.05 -7.51 -10.18
CA PHE A 288 -1.93 -6.37 -10.51
C PHE A 288 -1.71 -5.82 -11.92
N ASP A 289 -0.46 -5.87 -12.41
CA ASP A 289 -0.04 -5.50 -13.77
C ASP A 289 -0.80 -6.32 -14.83
N ASP A 290 -0.66 -7.66 -14.75
CA ASP A 290 -1.06 -8.55 -15.85
C ASP A 290 -2.43 -9.24 -15.63
N ASN A 291 -2.89 -9.38 -14.39
CA ASN A 291 -3.89 -10.40 -14.02
C ASN A 291 -5.06 -9.85 -13.19
N ILE A 292 -5.67 -8.74 -13.62
CA ILE A 292 -6.96 -8.26 -13.08
C ILE A 292 -8.06 -8.47 -14.13
N PRO A 293 -8.85 -9.57 -14.11
CA PRO A 293 -9.75 -9.91 -15.21
C PRO A 293 -11.00 -9.04 -15.34
N ALA A 294 -11.34 -8.28 -14.30
CA ALA A 294 -12.61 -7.53 -14.23
C ALA A 294 -12.49 -6.06 -14.70
N ARG A 295 -11.28 -5.56 -14.93
CA ARG A 295 -11.05 -4.19 -15.42
C ARG A 295 -11.56 -4.01 -16.85
N ALA A 296 -11.95 -2.81 -17.25
CA ALA A 296 -12.45 -2.49 -18.59
C ALA A 296 -11.33 -2.42 -19.65
N PHE A 297 -10.15 -1.95 -19.23
CA PHE A 297 -8.90 -1.99 -19.96
C PHE A 297 -7.76 -2.12 -18.95
N ASP A 298 -6.59 -2.57 -19.40
CA ASP A 298 -5.37 -2.58 -18.62
C ASP A 298 -4.96 -1.15 -18.26
N ASN A 299 -5.13 -0.76 -17.00
CA ASN A 299 -4.93 0.61 -16.53
C ASN A 299 -3.85 0.71 -15.44
N PHE A 300 -3.04 -0.33 -15.25
CA PHE A 300 -2.09 -0.42 -14.14
C PHE A 300 -0.75 -0.96 -14.65
N GLN A 301 0.30 -0.14 -14.54
CA GLN A 301 1.68 -0.50 -14.84
C GLN A 301 2.50 -0.62 -13.54
N PHE A 302 3.23 -1.71 -13.34
CA PHE A 302 4.24 -1.82 -12.28
C PHE A 302 5.67 -1.59 -12.83
N VAL A 303 6.46 -0.79 -12.11
CA VAL A 303 7.88 -0.53 -12.42
C VAL A 303 8.76 -0.79 -11.20
N ASN A 304 9.66 -1.77 -11.29
CA ASN A 304 10.65 -2.05 -10.25
C ASN A 304 11.83 -1.06 -10.32
N PHE A 305 11.65 0.12 -9.76
CA PHE A 305 12.66 1.19 -9.74
C PHE A 305 14.00 0.72 -9.19
N THR A 306 13.96 -0.01 -8.06
CA THR A 306 15.18 -0.47 -7.37
C THR A 306 15.99 -1.42 -8.24
N GLU A 307 15.34 -2.32 -8.96
CA GLU A 307 16.00 -3.24 -9.88
C GLU A 307 16.71 -2.48 -11.01
N ILE A 308 16.02 -1.53 -11.65
CA ILE A 308 16.60 -0.70 -12.73
C ILE A 308 17.79 0.09 -12.20
N MET A 309 17.64 0.75 -11.05
CA MET A 309 18.71 1.56 -10.46
C MET A 309 19.91 0.74 -9.96
N SER A 310 19.73 -0.55 -9.70
CA SER A 310 20.80 -1.46 -9.29
C SER A 310 21.71 -1.94 -10.44
N LYS A 311 21.29 -1.74 -11.71
CA LYS A 311 22.05 -2.21 -12.88
C LYS A 311 23.46 -1.59 -12.94
N LYS A 312 24.43 -2.34 -13.48
CA LYS A 312 25.82 -1.86 -13.64
C LYS A 312 26.01 -1.12 -14.98
N VAL A 313 25.20 -0.09 -15.19
CA VAL A 313 25.25 0.81 -16.36
C VAL A 313 25.37 2.26 -15.88
N ASP A 314 25.61 3.20 -16.78
CA ASP A 314 25.68 4.62 -16.41
C ASP A 314 24.34 5.17 -15.91
N SER A 315 24.40 6.25 -15.13
CA SER A 315 23.21 6.84 -14.48
C SER A 315 22.17 7.29 -15.51
N ASN A 316 22.60 7.90 -16.61
CA ASN A 316 21.69 8.42 -17.62
C ASN A 316 20.88 7.30 -18.30
N ARG A 317 21.52 6.17 -18.59
CA ARG A 317 20.83 4.98 -19.10
C ARG A 317 19.83 4.39 -18.11
N LYS A 318 20.13 4.40 -16.80
CA LYS A 318 19.16 3.96 -15.78
C LYS A 318 17.94 4.87 -15.73
N GLU A 319 18.17 6.19 -15.74
CA GLU A 319 17.10 7.19 -15.74
C GLU A 319 16.21 7.02 -16.98
N THR A 320 16.83 6.84 -18.15
CA THR A 320 16.14 6.59 -19.42
C THR A 320 15.33 5.29 -19.39
N GLU A 321 15.93 4.21 -18.89
CA GLU A 321 15.29 2.90 -18.79
C GLU A 321 14.09 2.92 -17.83
N PHE A 322 14.23 3.60 -16.69
CA PHE A 322 13.13 3.78 -15.76
C PHE A 322 11.99 4.61 -16.36
N ALA A 323 12.31 5.70 -17.04
CA ALA A 323 11.30 6.53 -17.70
C ALA A 323 10.56 5.76 -18.80
N LEU A 324 11.28 4.98 -19.60
CA LEU A 324 10.70 4.11 -20.61
C LEU A 324 9.75 3.07 -19.98
N ALA A 325 10.18 2.41 -18.90
CA ALA A 325 9.36 1.44 -18.18
C ALA A 325 8.09 2.08 -17.58
N ALA A 326 8.18 3.30 -17.04
CA ALA A 326 7.03 4.01 -16.48
C ALA A 326 6.01 4.45 -17.53
N LEU A 327 6.45 4.66 -18.77
CA LEU A 327 5.61 5.12 -19.87
C LEU A 327 5.13 4.00 -20.81
N MET A 328 5.62 2.77 -20.63
CA MET A 328 5.47 1.67 -21.59
C MET A 328 4.03 1.45 -22.04
N GLU A 329 3.09 1.48 -21.10
CA GLU A 329 1.68 1.22 -21.39
C GLU A 329 0.84 2.47 -21.67
N ILE A 330 1.34 3.66 -21.31
CA ILE A 330 0.56 4.92 -21.36
C ILE A 330 -0.05 5.19 -22.75
N PRO A 331 0.65 4.99 -23.90
CA PRO A 331 0.03 5.21 -25.21
C PRO A 331 -1.18 4.31 -25.47
N SER A 332 -1.06 3.02 -25.14
CA SER A 332 -2.13 2.03 -25.33
C SER A 332 -3.29 2.27 -24.36
N GLN A 333 -2.97 2.64 -23.11
CA GLN A 333 -3.95 3.00 -22.09
C GLN A 333 -4.75 4.23 -22.50
N TYR A 334 -4.09 5.31 -22.91
CA TYR A 334 -4.72 6.53 -23.40
C TYR A 334 -5.68 6.22 -24.56
N LYS A 335 -5.23 5.43 -25.55
CA LYS A 335 -6.07 5.02 -26.67
C LYS A 335 -7.28 4.21 -26.23
N ALA A 336 -7.14 3.31 -25.26
CA ALA A 336 -8.27 2.56 -24.70
C ALA A 336 -9.30 3.51 -24.07
N THR A 337 -8.88 4.61 -23.43
CA THR A 337 -9.82 5.61 -22.89
C THR A 337 -10.66 6.30 -23.98
N ILE A 338 -10.09 6.52 -25.17
CA ILE A 338 -10.79 7.08 -26.33
C ILE A 338 -11.74 6.02 -26.90
N ASP A 339 -11.24 4.82 -27.17
CA ASP A 339 -12.00 3.72 -27.78
C ASP A 339 -13.21 3.31 -26.92
N HIS A 340 -13.09 3.40 -25.59
CA HIS A 340 -14.18 3.13 -24.65
C HIS A 340 -15.04 4.37 -24.32
N SER A 341 -14.81 5.51 -24.98
CA SER A 341 -15.55 6.76 -24.75
C SER A 341 -15.53 7.18 -23.27
N LEU A 342 -14.37 7.02 -22.61
CA LEU A 342 -14.15 7.48 -21.24
C LEU A 342 -13.68 8.94 -21.21
N LEU A 343 -12.84 9.33 -22.18
CA LEU A 343 -12.25 10.66 -22.25
C LEU A 343 -13.32 11.75 -22.41
N GLY A 344 -13.20 12.83 -21.63
CA GLY A 344 -14.12 13.98 -21.65
C GLY A 344 -15.52 13.69 -21.09
N THR A 345 -15.72 12.57 -20.41
CA THR A 345 -17.03 12.15 -19.89
C THR A 345 -17.01 11.99 -18.38
N ARG A 346 -17.97 12.65 -17.71
CA ARG A 346 -18.24 12.45 -16.28
C ARG A 346 -19.04 11.17 -16.03
N ARG A 347 -18.70 10.42 -14.98
CA ARG A 347 -19.42 9.19 -14.59
C ARG A 347 -20.60 9.46 -13.67
N GLY A 348 -20.51 10.49 -12.82
CA GLY A 348 -21.55 10.86 -11.87
C GLY A 348 -21.65 9.97 -10.63
N TYR A 349 -20.72 9.04 -10.41
CA TYR A 349 -20.68 8.14 -9.24
C TYR A 349 -19.25 7.97 -8.66
N SER A 350 -18.46 9.05 -8.72
CA SER A 350 -17.14 9.10 -8.08
C SER A 350 -17.25 8.85 -6.57
N PRO A 351 -16.21 8.33 -5.91
CA PRO A 351 -16.18 8.20 -4.45
C PRO A 351 -16.30 9.53 -3.68
N ASP A 352 -16.16 10.67 -4.37
CA ASP A 352 -16.19 12.03 -3.80
C ASP A 352 -15.27 12.20 -2.59
N ARG A 353 -14.05 11.65 -2.68
CA ARG A 353 -13.08 11.73 -1.59
C ARG A 353 -12.61 13.16 -1.33
N VAL A 354 -12.34 13.42 -0.05
CA VAL A 354 -11.75 14.67 0.44
C VAL A 354 -10.45 14.31 1.17
N PRO A 355 -9.30 14.91 0.81
CA PRO A 355 -8.05 14.63 1.48
C PRO A 355 -8.04 15.22 2.89
N LEU A 356 -7.35 14.57 3.82
CA LEU A 356 -7.01 15.18 5.10
C LEU A 356 -5.96 16.29 4.91
N PRO A 357 -5.87 17.29 5.81
CA PRO A 357 -4.73 18.19 5.83
C PRO A 357 -3.44 17.44 6.18
N PRO A 358 -2.24 17.95 5.81
CA PRO A 358 -0.99 17.33 6.18
C PRO A 358 -0.87 17.26 7.71
N PRO A 359 -0.50 16.09 8.27
CA PRO A 359 -0.55 15.89 9.71
C PRO A 359 0.55 16.67 10.43
N GLN A 360 0.16 17.35 11.50
CA GLN A 360 1.07 18.05 12.40
C GLN A 360 1.27 17.21 13.66
N TYR A 361 2.24 16.29 13.64
CA TYR A 361 2.64 15.61 14.86
C TYR A 361 3.56 16.55 15.64
N ASP A 362 3.02 17.17 16.70
CA ASP A 362 3.78 18.06 17.57
C ASP A 362 5.07 17.38 18.04
N ARG A 363 6.20 18.00 17.71
CA ARG A 363 7.52 17.60 18.19
C ARG A 363 7.67 18.08 19.63
N SER A 364 6.92 17.47 20.55
CA SER A 364 6.98 17.70 22.01
C SER A 364 7.03 19.18 22.42
N SER A 365 5.84 19.72 22.72
CA SER A 365 5.59 20.87 23.59
C SER A 365 6.74 21.16 24.58
N SER A 366 7.58 22.12 24.20
CA SER A 366 8.51 22.82 25.09
C SER A 366 8.34 24.32 24.85
N SER A 367 7.21 24.87 25.29
CA SER A 367 7.06 26.23 25.82
C SER A 367 5.59 26.53 26.10
N ASN A 368 5.32 26.80 27.38
CA ASN A 368 4.20 27.56 27.94
C ASN A 368 2.88 27.58 27.15
N ALA A 369 1.92 26.79 27.64
CA ALA A 369 0.50 27.01 27.38
C ALA A 369 0.09 28.43 27.79
N ALA A 370 -0.07 29.32 26.81
CA ALA A 370 -0.93 30.49 26.93
C ALA A 370 -2.28 30.11 26.29
N THR A 371 -3.22 29.74 27.15
CA THR A 371 -4.64 29.58 26.83
C THR A 371 -5.16 30.83 26.11
N SER A 372 -5.63 30.69 24.86
CA SER A 372 -6.59 31.65 24.30
C SER A 372 -7.82 30.88 23.82
N PHE A 373 -8.83 30.88 24.68
CA PHE A 373 -10.18 30.51 24.29
C PHE A 373 -10.69 31.57 23.30
N ARG A 374 -11.12 31.11 22.13
CA ARG A 374 -11.93 31.91 21.20
C ARG A 374 -13.32 32.08 21.80
N SER A 375 -13.77 33.32 21.97
CA SER A 375 -15.18 33.65 22.19
C SER A 375 -15.71 34.37 20.95
N ASN A 376 -16.80 33.84 20.41
CA ASN A 376 -17.57 34.43 19.32
C ASN A 376 -18.31 35.71 19.77
N SER A 377 -18.36 36.63 18.80
CA SER A 377 -19.16 37.85 18.64
C SER A 377 -20.54 37.94 19.35
N PHE A 378 -20.87 39.09 19.97
CA PHE A 378 -21.81 40.12 19.44
C PHE A 378 -22.17 41.21 20.50
N GLN A 379 -22.30 42.45 20.00
CA GLN A 379 -23.14 43.58 20.46
C GLN A 379 -22.75 44.54 21.63
N GLN A 380 -22.67 45.82 21.21
CA GLN A 380 -23.21 47.06 21.83
C GLN A 380 -22.54 47.74 23.06
N SER A 381 -21.81 48.82 22.74
CA SER A 381 -21.95 50.20 23.25
C SER A 381 -22.31 50.46 24.73
N THR A 382 -21.40 51.05 25.51
CA THR A 382 -21.37 52.49 25.88
C THR A 382 -20.50 52.80 27.13
N HIS A 383 -19.87 53.99 27.08
CA HIS A 383 -19.50 54.91 28.16
C HIS A 383 -18.37 54.63 29.18
N THR A 384 -17.27 55.39 28.97
CA THR A 384 -16.52 56.26 29.92
C THR A 384 -16.37 55.85 31.38
N TYR A 385 -15.14 55.83 31.91
CA TYR A 385 -14.56 56.90 32.73
C TYR A 385 -13.04 56.73 32.86
N ALA A 386 -12.32 57.84 32.65
CA ALA A 386 -10.90 57.99 32.94
C ALA A 386 -10.71 58.43 34.39
N ILE A 387 -9.73 57.87 35.10
CA ILE A 387 -9.03 58.55 36.20
C ILE A 387 -7.53 58.22 36.09
N ASN A 388 -6.75 59.28 35.87
CA ASN A 388 -5.31 59.36 36.10
C ASN A 388 -5.04 59.51 37.61
N SER A 389 -3.94 58.92 38.09
CA SER A 389 -3.05 59.58 39.06
C SER A 389 -1.74 58.81 39.26
N ASN A 390 -0.68 59.34 38.66
CA ASN A 390 0.60 59.74 39.26
C ASN A 390 1.24 58.93 40.42
N GLU A 391 2.50 58.59 40.16
CA GLU A 391 3.71 59.01 40.91
C GLU A 391 4.55 58.00 41.74
N MET A 392 5.86 58.20 41.53
CA MET A 392 7.03 57.99 42.41
C MET A 392 7.72 56.60 42.52
N ASN A 393 8.72 56.43 41.63
CA ASN A 393 10.17 56.43 41.93
C ASN A 393 10.65 55.83 43.27
N SER A 394 11.47 54.76 43.21
CA SER A 394 12.77 54.70 43.91
C SER A 394 13.67 53.57 43.39
N GLN A 395 14.94 53.90 43.15
CA GLN A 395 16.05 53.01 42.82
C GLN A 395 16.50 52.17 44.02
N SER A 396 16.90 50.92 43.80
CA SER A 396 18.05 50.28 44.47
C SER A 396 18.42 48.93 43.79
N THR A 397 19.58 48.89 43.14
CA THR A 397 20.48 47.71 43.11
C THR A 397 21.12 47.56 44.51
N PRO A 398 21.91 46.51 44.89
CA PRO A 398 22.67 45.56 44.05
C PRO A 398 22.75 44.10 44.60
N HIS A 399 23.31 43.18 43.80
CA HIS A 399 24.51 42.38 44.13
C HIS A 399 24.57 41.00 43.46
N THR A 400 25.66 40.84 42.72
CA THR A 400 26.28 39.64 42.16
C THR A 400 26.94 38.80 43.26
N TYR A 401 26.80 37.47 43.17
CA TYR A 401 27.78 36.52 43.70
C TYR A 401 28.01 35.40 42.69
N ALA A 402 29.27 35.22 42.31
CA ALA A 402 29.81 34.07 41.60
C ALA A 402 30.51 33.16 42.63
N SER A 403 30.48 31.83 42.45
CA SER A 403 31.54 30.89 42.87
C SER A 403 31.32 29.46 42.33
N ASN A 404 32.25 29.05 41.46
CA ASN A 404 33.03 27.80 41.33
C ASN A 404 32.43 26.37 41.39
N GLU A 405 32.64 25.68 40.26
CA GLU A 405 33.23 24.34 40.01
C GLU A 405 33.20 23.21 41.07
N ASN A 406 32.67 22.04 40.66
CA ASN A 406 33.46 20.79 40.62
C ASN A 406 32.76 19.69 39.79
N GLY A 407 33.53 19.01 38.92
CA GLY A 407 33.03 18.00 37.98
C GLY A 407 32.86 16.60 38.57
N LYS A 408 32.09 15.76 37.84
CA LYS A 408 32.22 14.29 37.79
C LYS A 408 31.52 13.75 36.53
N ASN A 409 32.35 13.26 35.61
CA ASN A 409 31.93 12.46 34.46
C ASN A 409 31.27 11.15 34.93
N SER A 410 30.11 10.82 34.35
CA SER A 410 29.56 9.47 34.38
C SER A 410 29.05 9.11 32.98
N GLU A 411 29.58 8.02 32.44
CA GLU A 411 29.21 7.44 31.14
C GLU A 411 27.75 6.97 31.15
N PRO A 412 26.99 7.12 30.05
CA PRO A 412 25.68 6.50 29.95
C PRO A 412 25.84 4.98 29.72
N SER A 413 25.24 4.22 30.64
CA SER A 413 25.20 2.76 30.63
C SER A 413 24.55 2.22 29.36
N SER A 414 25.19 1.22 28.74
CA SER A 414 24.79 0.58 27.47
C SER A 414 23.60 -0.40 27.57
N SER A 415 22.81 -0.32 28.65
CA SER A 415 21.72 -1.26 28.95
C SER A 415 20.36 -0.91 28.32
N GLY A 416 20.14 0.33 27.86
CA GLY A 416 18.83 0.79 27.35
C GLY A 416 18.46 0.38 25.91
N LEU A 417 19.40 -0.15 25.13
CA LEU A 417 19.16 -0.50 23.71
C LEU A 417 18.71 -1.95 23.50
N TYR A 418 19.00 -2.84 24.46
CA TYR A 418 18.55 -4.24 24.40
C TYR A 418 17.12 -4.40 24.93
N ASP A 419 16.76 -3.68 25.99
CA ASP A 419 15.46 -3.79 26.66
C ASP A 419 14.27 -3.41 25.76
N ASN A 420 14.50 -2.51 24.79
CA ASN A 420 13.48 -2.11 23.83
C ASN A 420 13.15 -3.17 22.76
N LYS A 421 13.89 -4.27 22.67
CA LYS A 421 13.71 -5.31 21.65
C LYS A 421 13.10 -6.61 22.16
N ILE A 422 12.98 -6.76 23.49
CA ILE A 422 12.53 -8.01 24.13
C ILE A 422 11.07 -7.89 24.53
N CYS A 423 10.31 -8.96 24.42
CA CYS A 423 8.91 -9.01 24.76
C CYS A 423 8.71 -8.61 26.24
N PRO A 424 7.83 -7.64 26.56
CA PRO A 424 7.62 -7.16 27.92
C PRO A 424 6.92 -8.19 28.83
N ILE A 425 6.46 -9.32 28.28
CA ILE A 425 5.79 -10.39 29.02
C ILE A 425 6.78 -11.47 29.44
N CYS A 426 7.47 -12.10 28.48
CA CYS A 426 8.41 -13.18 28.79
C CYS A 426 9.85 -12.69 29.06
N LEU A 427 10.16 -11.43 28.75
CA LEU A 427 11.49 -10.82 28.90
C LEU A 427 12.63 -11.63 28.25
N THR A 428 12.29 -12.53 27.32
CA THR A 428 13.22 -13.48 26.71
C THR A 428 13.17 -13.41 25.18
N ASN A 429 11.97 -13.52 24.59
CA ASN A 429 11.80 -13.54 23.14
C ASN A 429 11.80 -12.13 22.54
N GLY A 430 12.21 -12.01 21.28
CA GLY A 430 12.11 -10.76 20.53
C GLY A 430 10.65 -10.34 20.31
N LYS A 431 10.41 -9.03 20.15
CA LYS A 431 9.08 -8.49 19.81
C LYS A 431 8.73 -8.76 18.34
N ASP A 432 7.97 -9.81 18.03
CA ASP A 432 7.58 -10.22 16.67
C ASP A 432 6.08 -10.07 16.39
N MET A 433 5.31 -9.51 17.33
CA MET A 433 3.89 -9.20 17.18
C MET A 433 3.59 -7.77 17.63
N ALA A 434 2.76 -7.05 16.88
CA ALA A 434 2.21 -5.75 17.23
C ALA A 434 0.67 -5.82 17.34
N PHE A 435 0.09 -5.04 18.25
CA PHE A 435 -1.36 -4.87 18.39
C PHE A 435 -1.85 -3.63 17.65
N GLY A 436 -3.17 -3.54 17.40
CA GLY A 436 -3.80 -2.37 16.77
C GLY A 436 -3.54 -1.03 17.49
N CYS A 437 -3.19 -1.07 18.78
CA CYS A 437 -2.77 0.12 19.55
C CYS A 437 -1.28 0.50 19.36
N GLY A 438 -0.52 -0.21 18.52
CA GLY A 438 0.90 0.04 18.24
C GLY A 438 1.91 -0.59 19.21
N HIS A 439 1.46 -1.21 20.31
CA HIS A 439 2.32 -1.89 21.28
C HIS A 439 2.71 -3.30 20.81
N GLN A 440 3.86 -3.79 21.28
CA GLN A 440 4.48 -5.01 20.74
C GLN A 440 4.82 -6.05 21.81
N THR A 441 4.68 -7.32 21.46
CA THR A 441 5.02 -8.51 22.27
C THR A 441 5.65 -9.57 21.37
N CYS A 442 6.06 -10.72 21.92
CA CYS A 442 6.36 -11.88 21.09
C CYS A 442 5.05 -12.63 20.73
N CYS A 443 5.01 -13.36 19.61
CA CYS A 443 3.86 -14.09 19.14
C CYS A 443 3.37 -15.09 20.19
N GLU A 444 4.28 -15.81 20.85
CA GLU A 444 3.93 -16.78 21.90
C GLU A 444 3.18 -16.13 23.06
N CYS A 445 3.55 -14.91 23.45
CA CYS A 445 2.90 -14.20 24.55
C CYS A 445 1.69 -13.37 24.11
N GLY A 446 1.63 -12.94 22.84
CA GLY A 446 0.61 -12.05 22.32
C GLY A 446 -0.61 -12.75 21.73
N ASP A 447 -0.50 -14.03 21.39
CA ASP A 447 -1.54 -14.79 20.67
C ASP A 447 -2.87 -14.83 21.43
N SER A 448 -2.82 -15.15 22.72
CA SER A 448 -4.02 -15.33 23.55
C SER A 448 -4.44 -14.10 24.36
N LEU A 449 -3.84 -12.92 24.14
CA LEU A 449 -4.17 -11.72 24.92
C LEU A 449 -5.43 -11.04 24.38
N GLU A 450 -6.42 -10.81 25.23
CA GLU A 450 -7.60 -9.99 24.89
C GLU A 450 -7.35 -8.49 25.07
N PHE A 451 -6.44 -8.12 25.98
CA PHE A 451 -6.10 -6.73 26.30
C PHE A 451 -4.60 -6.48 26.20
N CYS A 452 -4.24 -5.32 25.67
CA CYS A 452 -2.85 -4.91 25.58
C CYS A 452 -2.23 -4.78 26.99
N PRO A 453 -1.10 -5.45 27.28
CA PRO A 453 -0.49 -5.43 28.61
C PRO A 453 0.09 -4.05 28.97
N ILE A 454 0.26 -3.17 27.98
CA ILE A 454 0.88 -1.84 28.15
C ILE A 454 -0.20 -0.76 28.34
N CYS A 455 -1.17 -0.66 27.42
CA CYS A 455 -2.19 0.39 27.45
C CYS A 455 -3.60 -0.09 27.83
N ARG A 456 -3.79 -1.39 28.08
CA ARG A 456 -5.06 -2.02 28.47
C ARG A 456 -6.21 -1.88 27.48
N SER A 457 -5.93 -1.39 26.26
CA SER A 457 -6.90 -1.39 25.16
C SER A 457 -7.23 -2.82 24.72
N THR A 458 -8.47 -3.06 24.32
CA THR A 458 -8.89 -4.31 23.67
C THR A 458 -8.03 -4.58 22.43
N ILE A 459 -7.63 -5.83 22.21
CA ILE A 459 -6.82 -6.23 21.07
C ILE A 459 -7.75 -6.76 19.97
N ASP A 460 -8.13 -5.86 19.06
CA ASP A 460 -8.93 -6.21 17.87
C ASP A 460 -8.06 -6.63 16.68
N THR A 461 -6.80 -6.19 16.64
CA THR A 461 -5.86 -6.43 15.53
C THR A 461 -4.52 -6.93 16.06
N ARG A 462 -3.99 -8.01 15.46
CA ARG A 462 -2.65 -8.56 15.70
C ARG A 462 -1.88 -8.60 14.39
N ILE A 463 -0.64 -8.11 14.39
CA ILE A 463 0.22 -8.00 13.20
C ILE A 463 1.54 -8.70 13.52
N LYS A 464 1.93 -9.71 12.74
CA LYS A 464 3.25 -10.33 12.85
C LYS A 464 4.29 -9.49 12.10
N LEU A 465 5.44 -9.22 12.73
CA LEU A 465 6.45 -8.28 12.21
C LEU A 465 7.57 -8.95 11.40
N TYR A 466 7.79 -10.25 11.54
CA TYR A 466 8.83 -11.01 10.82
C TYR A 466 8.58 -12.53 10.76
#